data_AF-A0A9D5K6J8-F1
#
_entry.id   AF-A0A9D5K6J8-F1
#
_cell.length_a   1.000
_cell.length_b   1.000
_cell.length_c   1.000
_cell.angle_alpha   90.00
_cell.angle_beta   90.00
_cell.angle_gamma   90.00
#
_symmetry.space_group_name_H-M   'P 1'
#
loop_
_entity.id
_entity.type
_entity.pdbx_description
1 polymer ?
#
loop_
_entity_poly.entity_id
_entity_poly.type
_entity_poly.pdbx_seq_one_letter_code
_entity_poly.pdbx_strand_id
1 'polypeptide(L)'
;MNKRGSGMRIYRRYKVIGSVNGVQKLFISFCIFVVLGCKAENDPAEGSRTGRSTEEKLMLYLPTCEPPSSACVGQIDPLQLTTRLPLPLLLDSLGAVLSRSFFADYGDRRTDVRFKIYSIEEIATPSGVLRVAVIDIIDTAEIAMRTFFQGSAGASATKSVLTANFFQPQLRKPLLAGAVFLYNGDTMTELAHLDLSGIQTPKGIDPRVEMLMRRHQPETS
;
A
#
# COMPACT_ATOMS: atom_id res chain seq x y z
N MET A 1 -23.50 29.87 -24.67
CA MET A 1 -23.93 28.71 -23.86
C MET A 1 -23.04 27.52 -24.19
N ASN A 2 -22.01 27.25 -23.40
CA ASN A 2 -21.12 26.10 -23.62
C ASN A 2 -21.57 24.92 -22.74
N LYS A 3 -21.98 23.83 -23.38
CA LYS A 3 -22.36 22.57 -22.74
C LYS A 3 -21.11 21.93 -22.14
N ARG A 4 -21.05 21.82 -20.81
CA ARG A 4 -20.05 20.99 -20.10
C ARG A 4 -20.37 19.53 -20.39
N GLY A 5 -19.47 18.85 -21.08
CA GLY A 5 -19.51 17.40 -21.25
C GLY A 5 -19.37 16.74 -19.88
N SER A 6 -20.42 16.03 -19.45
CA SER A 6 -20.38 15.17 -18.27
C SER A 6 -19.45 14.00 -18.56
N GLY A 7 -18.24 14.03 -18.00
CA GLY A 7 -17.28 12.94 -18.09
C GLY A 7 -17.85 11.69 -17.41
N MET A 8 -18.25 10.70 -18.20
CA MET A 8 -18.73 9.42 -17.71
C MET A 8 -17.58 8.70 -16.99
N ARG A 9 -17.67 8.59 -15.66
CA ARG A 9 -16.71 7.83 -14.83
C ARG A 9 -17.08 6.35 -14.89
N ILE A 10 -16.23 5.55 -15.51
CA ILE A 10 -16.38 4.08 -15.52
C ILE A 10 -15.69 3.55 -14.26
N TYR A 11 -16.48 2.94 -13.38
CA TYR A 11 -16.00 2.25 -12.18
C TYR A 11 -15.87 0.76 -12.48
N ARG A 12 -14.68 0.18 -12.35
CA ARG A 12 -14.50 -1.28 -12.35
C ARG A 12 -14.14 -1.72 -10.94
N ARG A 13 -15.01 -2.55 -10.36
CA ARG A 13 -14.88 -3.12 -9.03
C ARG A 13 -14.44 -4.57 -9.14
N TYR A 14 -13.24 -4.88 -8.66
CA TYR A 14 -12.83 -6.27 -8.48
C TYR A 14 -13.21 -6.71 -7.08
N LYS A 15 -14.30 -7.48 -6.97
CA LYS A 15 -14.72 -8.12 -5.72
C LYS A 15 -13.93 -9.41 -5.55
N VAL A 16 -12.84 -9.37 -4.79
CA VAL A 16 -12.16 -10.58 -4.32
C VAL A 16 -13.02 -11.13 -3.16
N ILE A 17 -13.32 -12.42 -3.20
CA ILE A 17 -14.36 -13.02 -2.35
C ILE A 17 -13.89 -13.04 -0.88
N GLY A 18 -14.40 -12.10 -0.09
CA GLY A 18 -14.30 -12.07 1.36
C GLY A 18 -15.42 -11.20 1.93
N SER A 19 -16.10 -11.70 2.95
CA SER A 19 -17.26 -11.03 3.55
C SER A 19 -16.81 -9.85 4.41
N VAL A 20 -16.78 -8.65 3.82
CA VAL A 20 -16.64 -7.37 4.56
C VAL A 20 -18.05 -6.89 4.92
N ASN A 21 -18.27 -6.50 6.18
CA ASN A 21 -19.58 -6.10 6.70
C ASN A 21 -20.16 -4.88 5.93
N GLY A 22 -21.49 -4.77 5.84
CA GLY A 22 -22.18 -3.77 5.02
C GLY A 22 -21.83 -2.31 5.34
N VAL A 23 -21.49 -2.02 6.61
CA VAL A 23 -21.09 -0.69 7.08
C VAL A 23 -19.71 -0.30 6.57
N GLN A 24 -18.76 -1.25 6.57
CA GLN A 24 -17.41 -1.02 6.04
C GLN A 24 -17.43 -0.78 4.52
N LYS A 25 -18.32 -1.46 3.77
CA LYS A 25 -18.51 -1.19 2.33
C LYS A 25 -18.97 0.25 2.06
N LEU A 26 -19.84 0.78 2.90
CA LEU A 26 -20.34 2.16 2.80
C LEU A 26 -19.24 3.16 3.19
N PHE A 27 -18.46 2.86 4.23
CA PHE A 27 -17.35 3.69 4.68
C PHE A 27 -16.22 3.75 3.63
N ILE A 28 -15.81 2.61 3.07
CA ILE A 28 -14.80 2.53 2.00
C ILE A 28 -15.28 3.28 0.75
N SER A 29 -16.55 3.11 0.37
CA SER A 29 -17.12 3.84 -0.77
C SER A 29 -17.17 5.35 -0.51
N PHE A 30 -17.47 5.78 0.72
CA PHE A 30 -17.52 7.19 1.12
C PHE A 30 -16.11 7.82 1.19
N CYS A 31 -15.12 7.14 1.76
CA CYS A 31 -13.75 7.64 1.81
C CYS A 31 -13.14 7.81 0.41
N ILE A 32 -13.50 6.96 -0.55
CA ILE A 32 -13.10 7.11 -1.97
C ILE A 32 -13.68 8.40 -2.59
N PHE A 33 -14.90 8.81 -2.21
CA PHE A 33 -15.47 10.09 -2.66
C PHE A 33 -14.71 11.31 -2.10
N VAL A 34 -14.15 11.22 -0.88
CA VAL A 34 -13.41 12.32 -0.24
C VAL A 34 -12.04 12.55 -0.92
N VAL A 35 -11.34 11.50 -1.34
CA VAL A 35 -10.05 11.63 -2.08
C VAL A 35 -10.24 12.35 -3.43
N LEU A 36 -11.41 12.21 -4.05
CA LEU A 36 -11.76 12.90 -5.31
C LEU A 36 -12.10 14.39 -5.14
N GLY A 37 -12.18 14.90 -3.91
CA GLY A 37 -12.36 16.33 -3.60
C GLY A 37 -11.08 17.16 -3.68
N CYS A 38 -9.91 16.52 -3.75
CA CYS A 38 -8.64 17.22 -3.93
C CYS A 38 -8.48 17.65 -5.38
N LYS A 39 -8.76 18.94 -5.59
CA LYS A 39 -8.48 19.78 -6.77
C LYS A 39 -7.35 19.22 -7.65
N ALA A 40 -7.70 18.87 -8.88
CA ALA A 40 -6.75 18.54 -9.93
C ALA A 40 -5.89 19.77 -10.22
N GLU A 41 -4.63 19.74 -9.80
CA GLU A 41 -3.60 20.67 -10.27
C GLU A 41 -3.01 20.07 -11.55
N ASN A 42 -3.02 20.88 -12.61
CA ASN A 42 -2.71 20.47 -13.97
C ASN A 42 -1.22 20.21 -14.13
N ASP A 43 -0.83 18.97 -14.43
CA ASP A 43 0.43 18.68 -15.11
C ASP A 43 0.16 18.36 -16.59
N PRO A 44 1.03 18.80 -17.53
CA PRO A 44 0.77 18.71 -18.95
C PRO A 44 0.84 17.27 -19.47
N ALA A 45 0.01 16.98 -20.46
CA ALA A 45 -0.15 15.68 -21.09
C ALA A 45 1.15 15.21 -21.78
N GLU A 46 1.71 14.08 -21.34
CA GLU A 46 2.75 13.36 -22.08
C GLU A 46 2.12 12.63 -23.29
N GLY A 47 2.57 13.04 -24.47
CA GLY A 47 2.24 12.42 -25.75
C GLY A 47 2.70 10.97 -25.86
N SER A 48 1.98 10.24 -26.72
CA SER A 48 2.24 8.83 -27.04
C SER A 48 3.67 8.61 -27.54
N ARG A 49 4.50 7.97 -26.72
CA ARG A 49 5.67 7.22 -27.19
C ARG A 49 5.40 5.73 -27.00
N THR A 50 5.47 5.01 -28.11
CA THR A 50 5.45 3.56 -28.22
C THR A 50 6.49 2.94 -27.27
N GLY A 51 6.01 2.39 -26.15
CA GLY A 51 6.85 1.94 -25.05
C GLY A 51 7.51 0.59 -25.32
N ARG A 52 8.85 0.54 -25.24
CA ARG A 52 9.55 -0.67 -24.81
C ARG A 52 8.98 -1.06 -23.44
N SER A 53 8.54 -2.30 -23.29
CA SER A 53 8.19 -2.88 -21.98
C SER A 53 9.47 -3.02 -21.17
N THR A 54 9.82 -1.99 -20.39
CA THR A 54 10.73 -2.15 -19.27
C THR A 54 9.98 -2.89 -18.18
N GLU A 55 10.51 -4.04 -17.75
CA GLU A 55 9.98 -4.73 -16.57
C GLU A 55 10.27 -3.86 -15.34
N GLU A 56 9.25 -3.18 -14.82
CA GLU A 56 9.36 -2.51 -13.52
C GLU A 56 9.48 -3.59 -12.45
N LYS A 57 10.62 -3.60 -11.74
CA LYS A 57 10.89 -4.50 -10.62
C LYS A 57 10.31 -3.90 -9.33
N LEU A 58 9.65 -4.73 -8.54
CA LEU A 58 9.25 -4.34 -7.19
C LEU A 58 10.44 -4.40 -6.24
N MET A 59 10.39 -3.59 -5.20
CA MET A 59 11.41 -3.54 -4.15
C MET A 59 10.76 -3.86 -2.81
N LEU A 60 11.45 -4.66 -2.00
CA LEU A 60 11.08 -4.96 -0.63
C LEU A 60 11.83 -4.02 0.30
N TYR A 61 11.12 -3.23 1.08
CA TYR A 61 11.70 -2.49 2.20
C TYR A 61 11.59 -3.31 3.48
N LEU A 62 12.72 -3.59 4.12
CA LEU A 62 12.80 -4.20 5.46
C LEU A 62 13.69 -3.35 6.36
N PRO A 63 13.23 -2.88 7.53
CA PRO A 63 14.09 -2.22 8.50
C PRO A 63 15.01 -3.26 9.17
N THR A 64 16.30 -2.96 9.28
CA THR A 64 17.34 -3.88 9.82
C THR A 64 17.61 -3.68 11.31
N CYS A 65 16.58 -3.37 12.09
CA CYS A 65 16.70 -3.08 13.51
C CYS A 65 15.77 -4.02 14.29
N GLU A 66 16.30 -4.61 15.37
CA GLU A 66 15.46 -5.18 16.40
C GLU A 66 14.72 -4.02 17.11
N PRO A 67 13.38 -4.07 17.23
CA PRO A 67 12.66 -3.12 18.07
C PRO A 67 13.18 -3.26 19.52
N PRO A 68 13.47 -2.16 20.25
CA PRO A 68 12.99 -0.78 20.04
C PRO A 68 14.10 0.24 19.65
N SER A 69 15.09 -0.15 18.83
CA SER A 69 16.17 0.77 18.41
C SER A 69 15.66 1.94 17.55
N SER A 70 16.07 3.18 17.88
CA SER A 70 15.76 4.41 17.12
C SER A 70 16.62 4.61 15.88
N ALA A 71 17.61 3.76 15.65
CA ALA A 71 18.55 3.83 14.53
C ALA A 71 18.26 2.74 13.49
N CYS A 72 17.03 2.70 12.99
CA CYS A 72 16.65 1.80 11.92
C CYS A 72 17.28 2.21 10.59
N VAL A 73 18.24 1.43 10.12
CA VAL A 73 18.67 1.46 8.71
C VAL A 73 17.69 0.58 7.93
N GLY A 74 17.15 1.09 6.83
CA GLY A 74 16.34 0.27 5.93
C GLY A 74 17.23 -0.51 4.97
N GLN A 75 16.96 -1.80 4.78
CA GLN A 75 17.47 -2.58 3.66
C GLN A 75 16.42 -2.61 2.56
N ILE A 76 16.87 -2.41 1.31
CA ILE A 76 16.05 -2.58 0.12
C ILE A 76 16.51 -3.83 -0.60
N ASP A 77 15.64 -4.82 -0.70
CA ASP A 77 15.91 -6.02 -1.47
C ASP A 77 15.06 -6.01 -2.75
N PRO A 78 15.66 -6.16 -3.94
CA PRO A 78 14.88 -6.29 -5.15
C PRO A 78 14.02 -7.55 -5.08
N LEU A 79 12.71 -7.40 -5.24
CA LEU A 79 11.81 -8.53 -5.36
C LEU A 79 11.84 -9.03 -6.79
N GLN A 80 12.04 -10.33 -6.96
CA GLN A 80 11.77 -11.02 -8.23
C GLN A 80 10.26 -11.16 -8.49
N LEU A 81 9.47 -10.14 -8.13
CA LEU A 81 8.07 -10.01 -8.50
C LEU A 81 8.02 -9.06 -9.68
N THR A 82 7.61 -9.59 -10.83
CA THR A 82 7.37 -8.79 -12.04
C THR A 82 6.00 -8.12 -11.94
N THR A 83 5.94 -6.85 -12.33
CA THR A 83 4.69 -6.08 -12.51
C THR A 83 3.77 -6.66 -13.60
N ARG A 84 4.20 -7.71 -14.31
CA ARG A 84 3.37 -8.48 -15.25
C ARG A 84 2.30 -9.32 -14.57
N LEU A 85 2.43 -9.60 -13.27
CA LEU A 85 1.36 -10.28 -12.53
C LEU A 85 0.11 -9.39 -12.43
N PRO A 86 -1.10 -9.97 -12.52
CA PRO A 86 -2.32 -9.27 -12.15
C PRO A 86 -2.19 -8.66 -10.76
N LEU A 87 -2.66 -7.42 -10.59
CA LEU A 87 -2.49 -6.66 -9.35
C LEU A 87 -2.92 -7.42 -8.08
N PRO A 88 -4.06 -8.13 -8.02
CA PRO A 88 -4.40 -8.92 -6.84
C PRO A 88 -3.32 -9.93 -6.47
N LEU A 89 -2.79 -10.68 -7.45
CA LEU A 89 -1.74 -11.68 -7.23
C LEU A 89 -0.42 -11.03 -6.80
N LEU A 90 -0.14 -9.84 -7.32
CA LEU A 90 1.05 -9.07 -6.94
C LEU A 90 0.98 -8.62 -5.48
N LEU A 91 -0.19 -8.10 -5.05
CA LEU A 91 -0.42 -7.70 -3.66
C LEU A 91 -0.45 -8.90 -2.71
N ASP A 92 -1.04 -10.02 -3.12
CA ASP A 92 -1.01 -11.27 -2.34
C ASP A 92 0.43 -11.78 -2.19
N SER A 93 1.23 -11.71 -3.26
CA SER A 93 2.64 -12.11 -3.24
C SER A 93 3.47 -11.21 -2.33
N LEU A 94 3.27 -9.89 -2.38
CA LEU A 94 3.89 -8.93 -1.47
C LEU A 94 3.54 -9.23 -0.01
N GLY A 95 2.25 -9.43 0.27
CA GLY A 95 1.77 -9.80 1.60
C GLY A 95 2.42 -11.08 2.11
N ALA A 96 2.47 -12.12 1.27
CA ALA A 96 3.09 -13.40 1.64
C ALA A 96 4.60 -13.28 1.87
N VAL A 97 5.30 -12.40 1.16
CA VAL A 97 6.71 -12.09 1.44
C VAL A 97 6.85 -11.41 2.80
N LEU A 98 6.06 -10.36 3.07
CA LEU A 98 6.10 -9.64 4.35
C LEU A 98 5.80 -10.55 5.56
N SER A 99 4.84 -11.47 5.41
CA SER A 99 4.55 -12.49 6.41
C SER A 99 5.75 -13.38 6.74
N ARG A 100 6.59 -13.70 5.75
CA ARG A 100 7.76 -14.59 5.90
C ARG A 100 9.08 -13.87 6.16
N SER A 101 9.10 -12.54 6.04
CA SER A 101 10.28 -11.74 6.35
C SER A 101 10.02 -10.91 7.60
N PHE A 102 9.44 -9.73 7.46
CA PHE A 102 9.27 -8.76 8.54
C PHE A 102 8.44 -9.32 9.72
N PHE A 103 7.38 -10.07 9.43
CA PHE A 103 6.50 -10.62 10.47
C PHE A 103 6.82 -12.07 10.85
N ALA A 104 7.88 -12.69 10.32
CA ALA A 104 8.11 -14.12 10.57
C ALA A 104 8.26 -14.43 12.06
N ASP A 105 9.16 -13.71 12.72
CA ASP A 105 9.55 -13.93 14.10
C ASP A 105 9.79 -12.59 14.82
N TYR A 106 9.51 -12.57 16.12
CA TYR A 106 9.92 -11.49 17.02
C TYR A 106 10.55 -12.10 18.28
N GLY A 107 11.87 -11.94 18.44
CA GLY A 107 12.63 -12.73 19.41
C GLY A 107 12.43 -14.22 19.18
N ASP A 108 12.06 -14.97 20.22
CA ASP A 108 11.79 -16.42 20.14
C ASP A 108 10.33 -16.76 19.75
N ARG A 109 9.51 -15.75 19.39
CA ARG A 109 8.09 -15.94 19.09
C ARG A 109 7.83 -15.87 17.60
N ARG A 110 7.41 -17.00 17.03
CA ARG A 110 6.89 -17.07 15.67
C ARG A 110 5.51 -16.43 15.60
N THR A 111 5.27 -15.61 14.58
CA THR A 111 3.93 -15.06 14.32
C THR A 111 3.25 -15.75 13.14
N ASP A 112 1.91 -15.68 13.09
CA ASP A 112 1.10 -16.15 11.95
C ASP A 112 0.38 -14.97 11.29
N VAL A 113 1.13 -13.89 11.03
CA VAL A 113 0.58 -12.74 10.31
C VAL A 113 0.37 -13.11 8.85
N ARG A 114 -0.83 -12.85 8.33
CA ARG A 114 -1.19 -13.04 6.92
C ARG A 114 -1.86 -11.79 6.38
N PHE A 115 -1.68 -11.52 5.10
CA PHE A 115 -2.34 -10.43 4.42
C PHE A 115 -3.44 -10.96 3.52
N LYS A 116 -4.60 -10.30 3.55
CA LYS A 116 -5.72 -10.62 2.67
C LYS A 116 -6.21 -9.37 1.95
N ILE A 117 -6.27 -9.44 0.64
CA ILE A 117 -6.83 -8.36 -0.19
C ILE A 117 -8.33 -8.58 -0.34
N TYR A 118 -9.14 -7.73 0.28
CA TYR A 118 -10.60 -7.84 0.20
C TYR A 118 -11.17 -7.26 -1.10
N SER A 119 -10.63 -6.13 -1.54
CA SER A 119 -11.12 -5.45 -2.73
C SER A 119 -10.06 -4.55 -3.32
N ILE A 120 -10.14 -4.38 -4.64
CA ILE A 120 -9.40 -3.36 -5.38
C ILE A 120 -10.42 -2.58 -6.20
N GLU A 121 -10.46 -1.28 -5.96
CA GLU A 121 -11.27 -0.34 -6.70
C GLU A 121 -10.40 0.39 -7.72
N GLU A 122 -10.78 0.32 -8.98
CA GLU A 122 -10.14 1.06 -10.06
C GLU A 122 -10.96 2.30 -10.42
N ILE A 123 -10.31 3.45 -10.39
CA ILE A 123 -10.92 4.76 -10.62
C ILE A 123 -10.26 5.38 -11.83
N ALA A 124 -11.01 5.49 -12.93
CA ALA A 124 -10.53 6.17 -14.13
C ALA A 124 -10.45 7.69 -13.90
N THR A 125 -9.29 8.28 -14.18
CA THR A 125 -9.03 9.72 -14.16
C THR A 125 -8.43 10.16 -15.50
N PRO A 126 -8.41 11.47 -15.81
CA PRO A 126 -7.72 11.97 -17.00
C PRO A 126 -6.24 11.57 -17.07
N SER A 127 -5.60 11.38 -15.92
CA SER A 127 -4.17 11.04 -15.78
C SER A 127 -3.89 9.52 -15.82
N GLY A 128 -4.94 8.69 -15.84
CA GLY A 128 -4.86 7.23 -15.87
C GLY A 128 -5.79 6.56 -14.86
N VAL A 129 -5.51 5.30 -14.53
CA VAL A 129 -6.30 4.54 -13.54
C VAL A 129 -5.63 4.64 -12.17
N LEU A 130 -6.37 5.11 -11.18
CA LEU A 130 -5.98 5.04 -9.77
C LEU A 130 -6.52 3.73 -9.17
N ARG A 131 -5.75 3.12 -8.28
CA ARG A 131 -6.11 1.86 -7.60
C ARG A 131 -6.16 2.09 -6.11
N VAL A 132 -7.26 1.71 -5.48
CA VAL A 132 -7.42 1.74 -4.02
C VAL A 132 -7.71 0.33 -3.54
N ALA A 133 -6.91 -0.16 -2.59
CA ALA A 133 -7.08 -1.51 -2.04
C ALA A 133 -7.56 -1.49 -0.59
N VAL A 134 -8.29 -2.53 -0.21
CA VAL A 134 -8.60 -2.85 1.19
C VAL A 134 -7.81 -4.08 1.56
N ILE A 135 -6.91 -3.92 2.52
CA ILE A 135 -5.89 -4.91 2.89
C ILE A 135 -6.07 -5.23 4.37
N ASP A 136 -6.30 -6.50 4.68
CA ASP A 136 -6.48 -6.97 6.05
C ASP A 136 -5.23 -7.69 6.54
N ILE A 137 -4.79 -7.28 7.72
CA ILE A 137 -3.69 -7.87 8.46
C ILE A 137 -4.31 -8.85 9.45
N ILE A 138 -4.23 -10.13 9.11
CA ILE A 138 -4.76 -11.23 9.91
C ILE A 138 -3.65 -11.66 10.87
N ASP A 139 -3.85 -11.45 12.16
CA ASP A 139 -2.97 -11.81 13.26
C ASP A 139 -3.84 -12.37 14.40
N THR A 140 -4.24 -13.63 14.24
CA THR A 140 -5.27 -14.26 15.10
C THR A 140 -4.86 -14.39 16.57
N ALA A 141 -3.56 -14.46 16.84
CA ALA A 141 -3.02 -14.54 18.19
C ALA A 141 -2.64 -13.15 18.77
N GLU A 142 -2.85 -12.08 18.00
CA GLU A 142 -2.47 -10.70 18.32
C GLU A 142 -1.00 -10.53 18.70
N ILE A 143 -0.14 -11.45 18.26
CA ILE A 143 1.28 -11.41 18.60
C ILE A 143 1.91 -10.21 17.93
N ALA A 144 1.58 -9.97 16.67
CA ALA A 144 2.13 -8.84 15.94
C ALA A 144 1.62 -7.52 16.51
N MET A 145 0.33 -7.41 16.85
CA MET A 145 -0.20 -6.22 17.50
C MET A 145 0.59 -5.84 18.75
N ARG A 146 1.01 -6.83 19.55
CA ARG A 146 1.76 -6.60 20.79
C ARG A 146 3.25 -6.35 20.59
N THR A 147 3.81 -6.71 19.44
CA THR A 147 5.27 -6.70 19.20
C THR A 147 5.69 -5.68 18.15
N PHE A 148 5.05 -5.71 16.97
CA PHE A 148 5.36 -4.82 15.85
C PHE A 148 4.58 -3.52 15.88
N PHE A 149 3.35 -3.51 16.40
CA PHE A 149 2.48 -2.33 16.37
C PHE A 149 2.53 -1.48 17.65
N GLN A 150 3.27 -1.91 18.68
CA GLN A 150 3.44 -1.16 19.94
C GLN A 150 4.71 -0.31 19.96
N GLY A 151 4.65 0.78 20.74
CA GLY A 151 5.78 1.68 20.97
C GLY A 151 6.14 2.52 19.74
N SER A 152 6.77 3.68 19.94
CA SER A 152 7.01 4.64 18.85
C SER A 152 7.89 4.07 17.73
N ALA A 153 8.91 3.29 18.07
CA ALA A 153 9.82 2.69 17.10
C ALA A 153 9.15 1.55 16.30
N GLY A 154 8.49 0.61 16.99
CA GLY A 154 7.80 -0.51 16.36
C GLY A 154 6.67 -0.03 15.44
N ALA A 155 5.80 0.84 15.95
CA ALA A 155 4.74 1.47 15.19
C ALA A 155 5.25 2.16 13.91
N SER A 156 6.26 3.03 14.03
CA SER A 156 6.82 3.74 12.89
C SER A 156 7.46 2.81 11.86
N ALA A 157 8.19 1.78 12.32
CA ALA A 157 8.79 0.77 11.46
C ALA A 157 7.71 -0.01 10.70
N THR A 158 6.67 -0.47 11.40
CA THR A 158 5.55 -1.21 10.82
C THR A 158 4.79 -0.37 9.80
N LYS A 159 4.50 0.90 10.09
CA LYS A 159 3.89 1.82 9.12
C LYS A 159 4.76 1.98 7.88
N SER A 160 6.06 2.15 8.07
CA SER A 160 7.02 2.30 6.97
C SER A 160 7.07 1.05 6.10
N VAL A 161 7.11 -0.14 6.70
CA VAL A 161 7.05 -1.42 5.99
C VAL A 161 5.77 -1.55 5.19
N LEU A 162 4.61 -1.33 5.80
CA LEU A 162 3.33 -1.50 5.10
C LEU A 162 3.21 -0.50 3.95
N THR A 163 3.47 0.78 4.21
CA THR A 163 3.27 1.83 3.21
C THR A 163 4.29 1.76 2.08
N ALA A 164 5.58 1.56 2.36
CA ALA A 164 6.60 1.44 1.33
C ALA A 164 6.35 0.24 0.40
N ASN A 165 5.99 -0.91 0.97
CA ASN A 165 5.85 -2.15 0.20
C ASN A 165 4.52 -2.22 -0.58
N PHE A 166 3.41 -1.70 -0.06
CA PHE A 166 2.14 -1.72 -0.80
C PHE A 166 1.98 -0.55 -1.79
N PHE A 167 2.66 0.60 -1.55
CA PHE A 167 2.61 1.72 -2.49
C PHE A 167 3.75 1.72 -3.52
N GLN A 168 4.91 1.15 -3.19
CA GLN A 168 6.08 1.10 -4.09
C GLN A 168 6.42 2.51 -4.65
N PRO A 169 6.81 3.47 -3.78
CA PRO A 169 6.94 4.89 -4.14
C PRO A 169 8.01 5.18 -5.20
N GLN A 170 8.96 4.28 -5.40
CA GLN A 170 9.98 4.36 -6.43
C GLN A 170 9.45 4.15 -7.85
N LEU A 171 8.26 3.53 -8.00
CA LEU A 171 7.65 3.37 -9.31
C LEU A 171 7.20 4.73 -9.86
N ARG A 172 7.25 4.89 -11.19
CA ARG A 172 6.76 6.12 -11.85
C ARG A 172 5.28 6.37 -11.53
N LYS A 173 4.50 5.30 -11.44
CA LYS A 173 3.14 5.30 -10.90
C LYS A 173 3.12 4.36 -9.69
N PRO A 174 2.74 4.84 -8.49
CA PRO A 174 2.60 3.97 -7.32
C PRO A 174 1.71 2.78 -7.62
N LEU A 175 2.03 1.63 -7.02
CA LEU A 175 1.28 0.40 -7.22
C LEU A 175 -0.20 0.57 -6.81
N LEU A 176 -0.40 1.28 -5.71
CA LEU A 176 -1.68 1.73 -5.19
C LEU A 176 -1.67 3.25 -5.00
N ALA A 177 -2.76 3.91 -5.37
CA ALA A 177 -3.01 5.31 -5.08
C ALA A 177 -3.55 5.51 -3.65
N GLY A 178 -4.12 4.46 -3.06
CA GLY A 178 -4.52 4.44 -1.66
C GLY A 178 -4.74 3.03 -1.13
N ALA A 179 -4.67 2.88 0.20
CA ALA A 179 -4.94 1.63 0.89
C ALA A 179 -5.70 1.88 2.19
N VAL A 180 -6.71 1.07 2.47
CA VAL A 180 -7.32 0.97 3.80
C VAL A 180 -6.77 -0.29 4.44
N PHE A 181 -6.11 -0.13 5.59
CA PHE A 181 -5.60 -1.25 6.36
C PHE A 181 -6.63 -1.65 7.43
N LEU A 182 -7.00 -2.92 7.40
CA LEU A 182 -7.80 -3.57 8.43
C LEU A 182 -6.88 -4.43 9.30
N TYR A 183 -7.31 -4.71 10.52
CA TYR A 183 -6.65 -5.63 11.44
C TYR A 183 -7.67 -6.64 11.94
N ASN A 184 -7.46 -7.92 11.66
CA ASN A 184 -8.40 -9.01 11.95
C ASN A 184 -9.84 -8.73 11.46
N GLY A 185 -9.97 -8.03 10.33
CA GLY A 185 -11.25 -7.67 9.72
C GLY A 185 -11.86 -6.35 10.22
N ASP A 186 -11.29 -5.73 11.25
CA ASP A 186 -11.75 -4.46 11.80
C ASP A 186 -10.94 -3.27 11.30
N THR A 187 -11.53 -2.08 11.29
CA THR A 187 -10.79 -0.86 10.95
C THR A 187 -9.71 -0.60 12.00
N MET A 188 -8.48 -0.37 11.55
CA MET A 188 -7.40 0.10 12.42
C MET A 188 -7.83 1.39 13.13
N THR A 189 -7.88 1.34 14.45
CA THR A 189 -7.97 2.55 15.28
C THR A 189 -6.59 3.21 15.35
N GLU A 190 -6.56 4.52 15.52
CA GLU A 190 -5.31 5.22 15.83
C GLU A 190 -4.73 4.66 17.12
N LEU A 191 -3.50 4.14 17.05
CA LEU A 191 -2.75 3.68 18.22
C LEU A 191 -1.69 4.74 18.54
N ALA A 192 -1.20 4.74 19.78
CA ALA A 192 -0.10 5.62 20.16
C ALA A 192 1.08 5.42 19.19
N HIS A 193 1.43 6.48 18.45
CA HIS A 193 2.51 6.51 17.45
C HIS A 193 2.28 5.70 16.16
N LEU A 194 1.08 5.15 15.95
CA LEU A 194 0.68 4.52 14.70
C LEU A 194 -0.66 5.06 14.21
N ASP A 195 -0.61 5.87 13.17
CA ASP A 195 -1.82 6.20 12.40
C ASP A 195 -1.84 5.43 11.08
N LEU A 196 -2.62 4.35 11.07
CA LEU A 196 -3.06 3.61 9.87
C LEU A 196 -4.57 3.75 9.65
N SER A 197 -5.21 4.70 10.33
CA SER A 197 -6.65 4.91 10.24
C SER A 197 -7.04 5.48 8.88
N GLY A 198 -8.25 5.19 8.41
CA GLY A 198 -8.77 5.72 7.15
C GLY A 198 -7.99 5.28 5.90
N ILE A 199 -7.94 6.14 4.88
CA ILE A 199 -7.23 5.87 3.63
C ILE A 199 -5.80 6.39 3.74
N GLN A 200 -4.85 5.45 3.70
CA GLN A 200 -3.44 5.74 3.54
C GLN A 200 -3.13 6.04 2.07
N THR A 201 -2.21 6.96 1.81
CA THR A 201 -1.78 7.32 0.44
C THR A 201 -0.26 7.37 0.35
N PRO A 202 0.32 7.30 -0.87
CA PRO A 202 1.77 7.40 -1.04
C PRO A 202 2.40 8.67 -0.45
N LYS A 203 1.64 9.77 -0.30
CA LYS A 203 2.12 11.02 0.32
C LYS A 203 2.40 10.88 1.82
N GLY A 204 1.88 9.84 2.48
CA GLY A 204 2.07 9.57 3.89
C GLY A 204 3.28 8.67 4.20
N ILE A 205 4.07 8.29 3.19
CA ILE A 205 5.30 7.51 3.38
C ILE A 205 6.36 8.40 4.01
N ASP A 206 7.15 7.84 4.94
CA ASP A 206 8.28 8.55 5.54
C ASP A 206 9.26 9.01 4.43
N PRO A 207 9.60 10.31 4.34
CA PRO A 207 10.48 10.83 3.29
C PRO A 207 11.86 10.15 3.21
N ARG A 208 12.40 9.66 4.33
CA ARG A 208 13.67 8.92 4.37
C ARG A 208 13.53 7.55 3.72
N VAL A 209 12.42 6.88 3.97
CA VAL A 209 12.08 5.58 3.36
C VAL A 209 11.83 5.75 1.87
N GLU A 210 11.05 6.77 1.48
CA GLU A 210 10.80 7.09 0.08
C GLU A 210 12.11 7.37 -0.67
N MET A 211 12.98 8.23 -0.12
CA MET A 211 14.28 8.52 -0.70
C MET A 211 15.13 7.26 -0.86
N LEU A 212 15.15 6.38 0.15
CA LEU A 212 15.88 5.13 0.10
C LEU A 212 15.36 4.19 -1.01
N MET A 213 14.05 4.05 -1.12
CA MET A 213 13.40 3.25 -2.17
C MET A 213 13.75 3.77 -3.57
N ARG A 214 13.69 5.10 -3.75
CA ARG A 214 14.01 5.76 -5.04
C ARG A 214 15.46 5.59 -5.46
N ARG A 215 16.41 5.63 -4.51
CA ARG A 215 17.85 5.41 -4.80
C ARG A 215 18.16 4.03 -5.37
N HIS A 216 17.35 3.03 -5.05
CA HIS A 216 17.54 1.66 -5.50
C HIS A 216 16.70 1.34 -6.75
N GLN A 217 16.04 2.35 -7.36
CA GLN A 217 15.39 2.15 -8.64
C GLN A 217 16.47 1.72 -9.65
N PRO A 218 16.31 0.58 -10.33
CA PRO A 218 17.24 0.21 -11.38
C PRO A 218 17.21 1.31 -12.43
N GLU A 219 18.36 1.92 -12.73
CA GLU A 219 18.47 2.91 -13.80
C GLU A 219 17.93 2.26 -15.08
N THR A 220 16.78 2.76 -15.55
CA THR A 220 16.22 2.35 -16.83
C THR A 220 17.11 2.92 -17.93
N SER A 221 18.05 2.12 -18.43
CA SER A 221 18.76 2.36 -19.69
C SER A 221 17.94 1.88 -20.89
#